data_AF-A0A1Z4NGE9-F1
#
_entry.id   AF-A0A1Z4NGE9-F1
#
_cell.length_a   1.000
_cell.length_b   1.000
_cell.length_c   1.000
_cell.angle_alpha   90.00
_cell.angle_beta   90.00
_cell.angle_gamma   90.00
#
_symmetry.space_group_name_H-M   'P 1'
#
loop_
_entity.id
_entity.type
_entity.pdbx_description
1 polymer ?
#
loop_
_entity_poly.entity_id
_entity_poly.type
_entity_poly.pdbx_seq_one_letter_code
_entity_poly.pdbx_strand_id
1 'polypeptide(L)'
;MQGKGNQKSQNENQKLTIMSKEYTEILETLVNKLTLATILEMLERICHKKAEYLRNHWQDEASAKLWEKAARQIEQINIDV
;
A
#
# COMPACT_ATOMS: atom_id res chain seq x y z
N MET A 1 -12.68 -29.63 -26.83
CA MET A 1 -13.01 -29.12 -25.48
C MET A 1 -11.91 -28.18 -25.00
N GLN A 2 -11.87 -26.93 -25.46
CA GLN A 2 -10.93 -25.91 -24.96
C GLN A 2 -11.65 -24.56 -25.03
N GLY A 3 -11.84 -23.88 -23.90
CA GLY A 3 -12.61 -22.64 -23.83
C GLY A 3 -12.79 -22.08 -22.41
N LYS A 4 -12.65 -22.93 -21.37
CA LYS A 4 -12.79 -22.50 -19.97
C LYS A 4 -11.60 -21.72 -19.40
N GLY A 5 -10.42 -21.79 -20.04
CA GLY A 5 -9.20 -21.11 -19.56
C GLY A 5 -9.19 -19.59 -19.76
N ASN A 6 -9.83 -19.09 -20.83
CA ASN A 6 -9.71 -17.68 -21.23
C ASN A 6 -10.68 -16.75 -20.47
N GLN A 7 -11.85 -17.26 -20.07
CA GLN A 7 -12.85 -16.50 -19.32
C GLN A 7 -12.47 -16.31 -17.84
N LYS A 8 -11.76 -17.28 -17.24
CA LYS A 8 -11.35 -17.21 -15.83
C LYS A 8 -10.31 -16.10 -15.62
N SER A 9 -9.27 -16.06 -16.47
CA SER A 9 -8.23 -15.04 -16.41
C SER A 9 -8.75 -13.64 -16.74
N GLN A 10 -9.74 -13.51 -17.63
CA GLN A 10 -10.40 -12.23 -17.90
C GLN A 10 -11.19 -11.73 -16.70
N ASN A 11 -11.95 -12.59 -16.02
CA ASN A 11 -12.71 -12.23 -14.82
C ASN A 11 -11.80 -11.88 -13.63
N GLU A 12 -10.68 -12.58 -13.45
CA GLU A 12 -9.69 -12.27 -12.40
C GLU A 12 -9.02 -10.92 -12.66
N ASN A 13 -8.62 -10.62 -13.90
CA ASN A 13 -8.09 -9.30 -14.28
C ASN A 13 -9.12 -8.18 -14.11
N GLN A 14 -10.39 -8.42 -14.44
CA GLN A 14 -11.46 -7.44 -14.23
C GLN A 14 -11.68 -7.16 -12.74
N LYS A 15 -11.63 -8.20 -11.90
CA LYS A 15 -11.77 -8.08 -10.44
C LYS A 15 -10.61 -7.32 -9.81
N LEU A 16 -9.37 -7.53 -10.28
CA LEU A 16 -8.20 -6.76 -9.83
C LEU A 16 -8.34 -5.27 -10.16
N THR A 17 -8.84 -4.93 -11.35
CA THR A 17 -9.08 -3.54 -11.78
C THR A 17 -10.17 -2.88 -10.94
N ILE A 18 -11.26 -3.58 -10.61
CA ILE A 18 -12.34 -3.05 -9.77
C ILE A 18 -11.84 -2.78 -8.35
N MET A 19 -11.12 -3.72 -7.74
CA MET A 19 -10.56 -3.53 -6.40
C MET A 19 -9.58 -2.35 -6.36
N SER A 20 -8.70 -2.23 -7.37
CA SER A 20 -7.78 -1.08 -7.45
C SER A 20 -8.52 0.26 -7.52
N LYS A 21 -9.67 0.30 -8.22
CA LYS A 21 -10.47 1.52 -8.35
C LYS A 21 -11.12 1.91 -7.02
N GLU A 22 -11.71 0.94 -6.31
CA GLU A 22 -12.33 1.18 -5.00
C GLU A 22 -11.32 1.73 -3.97
N TYR A 23 -10.12 1.14 -3.90
CA TYR A 23 -9.07 1.64 -3.00
C TYR A 23 -8.56 3.03 -3.39
N THR A 24 -8.54 3.35 -4.68
CA THR A 24 -8.14 4.68 -5.17
C THR A 24 -9.19 5.73 -4.76
N GLU A 25 -10.48 5.45 -4.91
CA GLU A 25 -11.56 6.35 -4.49
C GLU A 25 -11.55 6.59 -2.97
N ILE A 26 -11.22 5.56 -2.18
CA ILE A 26 -11.04 5.69 -0.73
C ILE A 26 -9.87 6.61 -0.42
N LEU A 27 -8.72 6.42 -1.07
CA LEU A 27 -7.54 7.26 -0.87
C LEU A 27 -7.80 8.72 -1.27
N GLU A 28 -8.48 8.95 -2.40
CA GLU A 28 -8.90 10.28 -2.84
C GLU A 28 -9.81 10.94 -1.80
N THR A 29 -10.79 10.19 -1.27
CA THR A 29 -11.67 10.68 -0.20
C THR A 29 -10.88 11.03 1.07
N LEU A 30 -9.87 10.24 1.43
CA LEU A 30 -9.03 10.50 2.59
C LEU A 30 -8.12 11.71 2.38
N VAL A 31 -7.51 11.84 1.20
CA VAL A 31 -6.70 13.00 0.82
C VAL A 31 -7.54 14.28 0.77
N ASN A 32 -8.80 14.20 0.35
CA ASN A 32 -9.70 15.38 0.35
C ASN A 32 -10.14 15.78 1.77
N LYS A 33 -10.27 14.82 2.69
CA LYS A 33 -10.66 15.08 4.09
C LYS A 33 -9.49 15.51 4.97
N LEU A 34 -8.28 15.10 4.60
CA LEU A 34 -7.03 15.39 5.29
C LEU A 34 -6.13 16.21 4.36
N THR A 35 -4.85 16.36 4.68
CA THR A 35 -3.86 16.85 3.71
C THR A 35 -3.04 15.67 3.20
N LEU A 36 -2.48 15.80 2.00
CA LEU A 36 -1.56 14.80 1.47
C LEU A 36 -0.39 14.54 2.44
N ALA A 37 0.13 15.60 3.07
CA ALA A 37 1.14 15.50 4.12
C ALA A 37 0.69 14.60 5.29
N THR A 38 -0.53 14.79 5.79
CA THR A 38 -1.09 13.96 6.87
C THR A 38 -1.19 12.48 6.45
N ILE A 39 -1.61 12.21 5.21
CA ILE A 39 -1.71 10.84 4.70
C ILE A 39 -0.32 10.19 4.61
N LEU A 40 0.69 10.92 4.14
CA LEU A 40 2.06 10.42 4.06
C LEU A 40 2.65 10.13 5.45
N GLU A 41 2.45 11.01 6.43
CA GLU A 41 2.84 10.76 7.83
C GLU A 41 2.17 9.48 8.38
N MET A 42 0.88 9.27 8.07
CA MET A 42 0.19 8.05 8.50
C MET A 42 0.79 6.80 7.85
N LEU A 43 1.16 6.86 6.56
CA LEU A 43 1.81 5.75 5.85
C LEU A 43 3.20 5.45 6.41
N GLU A 44 4.00 6.48 6.68
CA GLU A 44 5.31 6.37 7.34
C GLU A 44 5.19 5.63 8.68
N ARG A 45 4.23 6.03 9.53
CA ARG A 45 3.96 5.36 10.82
C ARG A 45 3.54 3.91 10.64
N ILE A 46 2.77 3.58 9.60
CA ILE A 46 2.41 2.19 9.29
C ILE A 46 3.66 1.39 8.91
N CYS A 47 4.56 1.95 8.11
CA CYS A 47 5.82 1.30 7.74
C CYS A 47 6.68 0.98 8.97
N HIS A 48 6.83 1.93 9.90
CA HIS A 48 7.55 1.69 11.16
C HIS A 48 6.91 0.58 12.00
N LYS A 49 5.59 0.62 12.18
CA LYS A 49 4.87 -0.44 12.92
C LYS A 49 5.03 -1.82 12.28
N LYS A 50 5.02 -1.90 10.95
CA LYS A 50 5.25 -3.16 10.22
C LYS A 50 6.67 -3.66 10.40
N ALA A 51 7.67 -2.79 10.31
CA ALA A 51 9.06 -3.16 10.56
C ALA A 51 9.25 -3.71 11.99
N GLU A 52 8.72 -3.01 12.99
CA GLU A 52 8.78 -3.44 14.39
C GLU A 52 8.10 -4.80 14.58
N TYR A 53 6.90 -4.97 14.02
CA TYR A 53 6.16 -6.23 14.11
C TYR A 53 6.97 -7.39 13.52
N LEU A 54 7.58 -7.20 12.36
CA LEU A 54 8.39 -8.22 11.68
C LEU A 54 9.60 -8.62 12.51
N ARG A 55 10.30 -7.68 13.12
CA ARG A 55 11.43 -7.97 14.02
C ARG A 55 10.98 -8.79 15.23
N ASN A 56 9.93 -8.33 15.89
CA ASN A 56 9.55 -8.85 17.20
C ASN A 56 8.79 -10.18 17.13
N HIS A 57 8.02 -10.41 16.06
CA HIS A 57 7.17 -11.60 15.97
C HIS A 57 7.72 -12.64 15.01
N TRP A 58 8.31 -12.21 13.89
CA TRP A 58 8.72 -13.11 12.81
C TRP A 58 10.23 -13.24 12.68
N GLN A 59 11.00 -12.44 13.44
CA GLN A 59 12.46 -12.38 13.39
C GLN A 59 12.99 -12.10 11.97
N ASP A 60 12.17 -11.47 11.13
CA ASP A 60 12.50 -11.16 9.74
C ASP A 60 13.11 -9.76 9.65
N GLU A 61 14.40 -9.68 9.95
CA GLU A 61 15.17 -8.44 9.91
C GLU A 61 15.31 -7.89 8.47
N ALA A 62 15.30 -8.75 7.46
CA ALA A 62 15.45 -8.34 6.07
C ALA A 62 14.22 -7.58 5.60
N SER A 63 13.02 -8.13 5.81
CA SER A 63 11.77 -7.45 5.50
C SER A 63 11.57 -6.21 6.37
N ALA A 64 11.93 -6.27 7.66
CA ALA A 64 11.84 -5.10 8.54
C ALA A 64 12.66 -3.91 8.01
N LYS A 65 13.90 -4.15 7.55
CA LYS A 65 14.74 -3.10 6.94
C LYS A 65 14.14 -2.50 5.67
N LEU A 66 13.45 -3.29 4.86
CA LEU A 66 12.75 -2.77 3.67
C LEU A 66 11.61 -1.83 4.06
N TRP A 67 10.83 -2.17 5.08
CA TRP A 67 9.78 -1.31 5.60
C TRP A 67 10.32 -0.02 6.22
N GLU A 68 11.44 -0.07 6.96
CA GLU A 68 12.09 1.14 7.46
C GLU A 68 12.63 2.01 6.34
N LYS A 69 13.20 1.41 5.29
CA LYS A 69 13.66 2.15 4.12
C LYS A 69 12.49 2.86 3.43
N ALA A 70 11.35 2.19 3.29
CA ALA A 70 10.15 2.80 2.73
C ALA A 70 9.65 3.97 3.60
N ALA A 71 9.65 3.83 4.93
CA ALA A 71 9.29 4.91 5.85
C ALA A 71 10.17 6.15 5.63
N ARG A 72 11.50 5.97 5.59
CA ARG A 72 12.46 7.06 5.33
C ARG A 72 12.27 7.72 3.96
N GLN A 73 11.87 6.95 2.96
CA GLN A 73 11.56 7.52 1.64
C GLN A 73 10.33 8.41 1.70
N ILE A 74 9.31 8.03 2.47
CA ILE A 74 8.10 8.82 2.68
C ILE A 74 8.41 10.11 3.46
N GLU A 75 9.21 10.02 4.51
CA GLU A 75 9.66 11.18 5.32
C GLU A 75 10.39 12.24 4.47
N GLN A 76 11.10 11.81 3.42
CA GLN A 76 11.82 12.70 2.50
C GLN A 76 10.93 13.36 1.45
N ILE A 77 9.65 12.99 1.37
CA ILE A 77 8.72 13.61 0.41
C ILE A 77 8.33 14.98 0.95
N ASN A 78 8.97 16.02 0.42
CA ASN A 78 8.60 17.40 0.73
C ASN A 78 7.34 17.78 -0.07
N ILE A 79 6.18 17.71 0.57
CA ILE A 79 4.90 18.15 -0.01
C ILE A 79 4.64 19.61 0.39
N ASP A 80 4.65 20.50 -0.60
CA ASP A 80 4.30 21.91 -0.47
C ASP A 80 3.03 22.20 -1.32
N VAL A 81 1.90 21.60 -0.92
CA VAL A 81 0.59 21.65 -1.60
C VAL A 81 -0.52 21.91 -0.60
#